data_AF-A0A3L7PFP9-F1
#
_entry.id   AF-A0A3L7PFP9-F1
#
_cell.length_a   1.000
_cell.length_b   1.000
_cell.length_c   1.000
_cell.angle_alpha   90.00
_cell.angle_beta   90.00
_cell.angle_gamma   90.00
#
_symmetry.space_group_name_H-M   'P 1'
#
loop_
_entity.id
_entity.type
_entity.pdbx_description
1 polymer ?
#
loop_
_entity_poly.entity_id
_entity_poly.type
_entity_poly.pdbx_seq_one_letter_code
_entity_poly.pdbx_strand_id
1 'polypeptide(L)'
;MKILAQQAASPSIVSLLLMFGVCSLAAAADERPAERPPAPPQAVSLSIEPSPTAKPLNPERTVWLDVANKKVVLSGYLCLREGLLEMLVCKQQTKEHESIIAIDADAYVIHAALIALGAKPGTPVRFQPEFTPPTGQKIDIFVSWTDDYGRPHRYAAQQLIRKATQRYFTAVIDPLPKELKIDNRGDLRYDPNTKELIWFGRMTEEQKLDLLTRSLNKEYRKAIESFFTSS
;
A
#
# COMPACT_ATOMS: atom_id res chain seq x y z
N MET A 1 -23.61 15.22 -19.12
CA MET A 1 -23.81 16.54 -19.74
C MET A 1 -22.69 16.74 -20.75
N LYS A 2 -22.95 16.57 -22.05
CA LYS A 2 -21.95 16.77 -23.12
C LYS A 2 -21.83 18.27 -23.40
N ILE A 3 -20.61 18.79 -23.37
CA ILE A 3 -20.28 20.05 -24.05
C ILE A 3 -19.15 19.72 -25.01
N LEU A 4 -19.51 19.74 -26.29
CA LEU A 4 -18.60 19.70 -27.44
C LEU A 4 -18.17 21.16 -27.70
N ALA A 5 -16.88 21.40 -27.89
CA ALA A 5 -16.38 22.62 -28.50
C ALA A 5 -15.55 22.24 -29.73
N GLN A 6 -16.06 22.65 -30.89
CA GLN A 6 -15.34 22.85 -32.16
C GLN A 6 -14.23 23.90 -31.94
N GLN A 7 -13.20 24.16 -32.75
CA GLN A 7 -12.85 23.90 -34.15
C GLN A 7 -11.41 24.42 -34.34
N ALA A 8 -10.76 24.02 -35.45
CA ALA A 8 -10.08 24.87 -36.43
C ALA A 8 -8.66 24.42 -36.81
N ALA A 9 -8.41 24.59 -38.11
CA ALA A 9 -7.41 23.95 -38.93
C ALA A 9 -6.03 24.65 -38.92
N SER A 10 -5.08 23.86 -39.41
CA SER A 10 -3.68 24.13 -39.81
C SER A 10 -3.47 25.37 -40.69
N PRO A 11 -2.21 25.79 -40.90
CA PRO A 11 -1.57 25.37 -42.15
C PRO A 11 -0.10 24.94 -42.03
N SER A 12 0.30 24.17 -43.04
CA SER A 12 1.58 23.51 -43.26
C SER A 12 2.75 24.48 -43.41
N ILE A 13 3.90 24.13 -42.83
CA ILE A 13 5.19 24.78 -43.08
C ILE A 13 6.16 23.76 -43.67
N VAL A 14 6.81 24.23 -44.73
CA VAL A 14 7.74 23.58 -45.65
C VAL A 14 8.99 23.06 -44.91
N SER A 15 9.31 21.78 -45.12
CA SER A 15 10.58 21.16 -44.70
C SER A 15 11.68 21.51 -45.70
N LEU A 16 12.70 22.25 -45.24
CA LEU A 16 13.97 22.44 -45.94
C LEU A 16 15.01 21.51 -45.32
N LEU A 17 15.44 20.51 -46.10
CA LEU A 17 16.45 19.54 -45.73
C LEU A 17 17.84 20.18 -45.85
N LEU A 18 18.59 20.29 -44.76
CA LEU A 18 19.99 20.73 -44.78
C LEU A 18 20.85 19.68 -44.07
N MET A 19 21.54 18.88 -44.89
CA MET A 19 22.52 17.87 -44.49
C MET A 19 23.78 18.53 -43.98
N PHE A 20 24.08 18.40 -42.69
CA PHE A 20 25.45 18.44 -42.16
C PHE A 20 25.60 17.36 -41.09
N GLY A 21 26.03 16.17 -41.54
CA GLY A 21 26.38 15.05 -40.67
C GLY A 21 27.85 15.16 -40.26
N VAL A 22 28.05 15.43 -38.98
CA VAL A 22 29.33 15.58 -38.27
C VAL A 22 30.04 14.22 -38.14
N CYS A 23 31.34 14.23 -38.41
CA CYS A 23 32.26 13.11 -38.18
C CYS A 23 32.55 13.01 -36.67
N SER A 24 32.10 11.94 -36.00
CA SER A 24 32.42 11.68 -34.60
C SER A 24 33.02 10.28 -34.43
N LEU A 25 34.18 10.26 -33.76
CA LEU A 25 34.96 9.10 -33.37
C LEU A 25 34.09 8.05 -32.64
N ALA A 26 34.17 6.80 -33.10
CA ALA A 26 33.61 5.66 -32.39
C ALA A 26 34.51 5.31 -31.19
N ALA A 27 34.05 5.63 -29.98
CA ALA A 27 34.50 4.94 -28.77
C ALA A 27 33.68 3.65 -28.65
N ALA A 28 34.35 2.49 -28.72
CA ALA A 28 33.72 1.19 -28.53
C ALA A 28 33.28 1.06 -27.06
N ALA A 29 31.97 1.13 -26.83
CA ALA A 29 31.35 0.79 -25.56
C ALA A 29 31.04 -0.71 -25.53
N ASP A 30 31.47 -1.37 -24.46
CA ASP A 30 31.20 -2.76 -24.09
C ASP A 30 29.69 -2.95 -23.87
N GLU A 31 28.97 -3.42 -24.90
CA GLU A 31 27.54 -3.77 -24.82
C GLU A 31 27.36 -5.11 -24.10
N ARG A 32 27.19 -5.05 -22.79
CA ARG A 32 26.55 -6.15 -22.05
C ARG A 32 25.05 -6.19 -22.40
N PRO A 33 24.47 -7.35 -22.74
CA PRO A 33 23.05 -7.43 -23.07
C PRO A 33 22.20 -6.98 -21.87
N ALA A 34 21.49 -5.87 -22.04
CA ALA A 34 20.48 -5.44 -21.07
C ALA A 34 19.36 -6.47 -21.05
N GLU A 35 19.14 -7.08 -19.90
CA GLU A 35 18.00 -7.97 -19.64
C GLU A 35 16.71 -7.17 -19.87
N ARG A 36 15.94 -7.56 -20.89
CA ARG A 36 14.68 -6.90 -21.21
C ARG A 36 13.71 -7.08 -20.04
N PRO A 37 13.05 -6.02 -19.55
CA PRO A 37 12.00 -6.17 -18.56
C PRO A 37 10.95 -7.16 -19.07
N PRO A 38 10.38 -8.01 -18.19
CA PRO A 38 9.32 -8.91 -18.61
C PRO A 38 8.20 -8.10 -19.26
N ALA A 39 7.70 -8.60 -20.40
CA ALA A 39 6.58 -7.97 -21.10
C ALA A 39 5.42 -7.73 -20.13
N PRO A 40 4.71 -6.58 -20.22
CA PRO A 40 3.56 -6.32 -19.39
C PRO A 40 2.57 -7.49 -19.56
N PRO A 41 1.93 -7.96 -18.48
CA PRO A 41 0.91 -9.00 -18.57
C PRO A 41 -0.10 -8.57 -19.64
N GLN A 42 -0.36 -9.45 -20.61
CA GLN A 42 -1.39 -9.23 -21.63
C GLN A 42 -2.66 -8.73 -20.93
N ALA A 43 -3.28 -7.70 -21.50
CA ALA A 43 -4.46 -7.04 -20.94
C ALA A 43 -5.60 -8.06 -20.77
N VAL A 44 -5.61 -8.73 -19.63
CA VAL A 44 -6.74 -9.52 -19.16
C VAL A 44 -7.87 -8.51 -19.00
N SER A 45 -8.91 -8.64 -19.82
CA SER A 45 -10.15 -7.86 -19.67
C SER A 45 -10.52 -7.83 -18.18
N LEU A 46 -10.49 -6.65 -17.57
CA LEU A 46 -10.76 -6.44 -16.15
C LEU A 46 -12.27 -6.53 -15.92
N SER A 47 -12.85 -7.72 -16.12
CA SER A 47 -14.22 -8.00 -15.67
C SER A 47 -14.19 -8.07 -14.15
N ILE A 48 -14.76 -7.06 -13.51
CA ILE A 48 -14.90 -6.97 -12.04
C ILE A 48 -16.03 -7.89 -11.55
N GLU A 49 -17.01 -8.12 -12.41
CA GLU A 49 -18.12 -9.04 -12.14
C GLU A 49 -17.66 -10.51 -12.11
N PRO A 50 -18.26 -11.35 -11.26
CA PRO A 50 -18.08 -12.80 -11.30
C PRO A 50 -18.35 -13.35 -12.70
N SER A 51 -17.58 -14.36 -13.13
CA SER A 51 -17.81 -15.00 -14.42
C SER A 51 -19.18 -15.69 -14.45
N PRO A 52 -19.78 -15.91 -15.65
CA PRO A 52 -21.04 -16.66 -15.75
C PRO A 52 -20.97 -18.09 -15.18
N THR A 53 -19.77 -18.66 -15.06
CA THR A 53 -19.54 -19.99 -14.49
C THR A 53 -19.35 -19.98 -12.97
N ALA A 54 -19.21 -18.80 -12.35
CA ALA A 54 -19.01 -18.65 -10.92
C ALA A 54 -20.31 -18.92 -10.16
N LYS A 55 -20.22 -19.72 -9.08
CA LYS A 55 -21.37 -20.07 -8.23
C LYS A 55 -21.31 -19.30 -6.91
N PRO A 56 -22.39 -18.62 -6.48
CA PRO A 56 -22.42 -17.96 -5.17
C PRO A 56 -22.41 -19.01 -4.05
N LEU A 57 -21.74 -18.71 -2.95
CA LEU A 57 -21.59 -19.59 -1.78
C LEU A 57 -22.31 -19.11 -0.53
N ASN A 58 -22.89 -17.90 -0.56
CA ASN A 58 -23.67 -17.33 0.53
C ASN A 58 -24.91 -16.56 0.00
N PRO A 59 -25.97 -16.40 0.82
CA PRO A 59 -27.21 -15.71 0.42
C PRO A 59 -27.00 -14.28 -0.08
N GLU A 60 -26.03 -13.57 0.50
CA GLU A 60 -25.70 -12.18 0.21
C GLU A 60 -24.97 -12.04 -1.13
N ARG A 61 -24.54 -13.17 -1.72
CA ARG A 61 -23.78 -13.21 -2.98
C ARG A 61 -22.59 -12.28 -2.89
N THR A 62 -21.71 -12.52 -1.93
CA THR A 62 -20.45 -11.80 -1.76
C THR A 62 -19.25 -12.72 -1.88
N VAL A 63 -19.45 -14.04 -1.83
CA VAL A 63 -18.42 -15.05 -2.08
C VAL A 63 -18.88 -15.93 -3.25
N TRP A 64 -18.03 -16.06 -4.28
CA TRP A 64 -18.27 -16.96 -5.40
C TRP A 64 -17.09 -17.90 -5.63
N LEU A 65 -17.42 -19.13 -6.01
CA LEU A 65 -16.47 -20.13 -6.45
C LEU A 65 -16.49 -20.22 -7.98
N ASP A 66 -15.34 -19.96 -8.61
CA ASP A 66 -15.12 -20.10 -10.04
C ASP A 66 -14.07 -21.18 -10.30
N VAL A 67 -14.52 -22.43 -10.35
CA VAL A 67 -13.66 -23.60 -10.57
C VAL A 67 -13.00 -23.55 -11.94
N ALA A 68 -13.73 -23.10 -12.97
CA ALA A 68 -13.25 -23.04 -14.34
C ALA A 68 -12.02 -22.12 -14.48
N ASN A 69 -12.06 -20.96 -13.82
CA ASN A 69 -10.95 -20.01 -13.83
C ASN A 69 -10.00 -20.15 -12.64
N LYS A 70 -10.21 -21.15 -11.77
CA LYS A 70 -9.46 -21.38 -10.53
C LYS A 70 -9.40 -20.15 -9.61
N LYS A 71 -10.56 -19.54 -9.33
CA LYS A 71 -10.67 -18.33 -8.50
C LYS A 71 -11.76 -18.46 -7.43
N VAL A 72 -11.53 -17.77 -6.31
CA VAL A 72 -12.58 -17.35 -5.39
C VAL A 72 -12.75 -15.84 -5.59
N VAL A 73 -13.97 -15.40 -5.87
CA VAL A 73 -14.29 -13.97 -6.02
C VAL A 73 -14.93 -13.51 -4.72
N LEU A 74 -14.46 -12.38 -4.20
CA LEU A 74 -14.99 -11.73 -3.01
C LEU A 74 -15.49 -10.34 -3.40
N SER A 75 -16.73 -10.01 -3.06
CA SER A 75 -17.32 -8.68 -3.22
C SER A 75 -17.51 -8.06 -1.86
N GLY A 76 -16.92 -6.88 -1.69
CA GLY A 76 -16.99 -6.09 -0.47
C GLY A 76 -16.75 -4.62 -0.80
N TYR A 77 -16.60 -3.79 0.24
CA TYR A 77 -16.31 -2.37 0.07
C TYR A 77 -15.01 -1.98 0.77
N LEU A 78 -14.36 -0.93 0.26
CA LEU A 78 -13.19 -0.33 0.89
C LEU A 78 -13.64 0.44 2.15
N CYS A 79 -13.18 0.00 3.33
CA CYS A 79 -13.58 0.58 4.61
C CYS A 79 -12.48 1.43 5.27
N LEU A 80 -11.20 1.20 4.95
CA LEU A 80 -10.08 1.99 5.46
C LEU A 80 -9.18 2.49 4.33
N ARG A 81 -8.95 3.81 4.29
CA ARG A 81 -8.02 4.47 3.35
C ARG A 81 -6.72 4.90 4.03
N GLU A 82 -6.78 5.25 5.31
CA GLU A 82 -5.66 5.68 6.12
C GLU A 82 -5.87 5.16 7.55
N GLY A 83 -4.85 4.53 8.12
CA GLY A 83 -4.89 3.92 9.45
C GLY A 83 -3.82 2.86 9.62
N LEU A 84 -3.67 2.36 10.84
CA LEU A 84 -2.86 1.17 11.10
C LEU A 84 -3.62 -0.06 10.60
N LEU A 85 -2.93 -0.91 9.85
CA LEU A 85 -3.51 -2.09 9.24
C LEU A 85 -3.13 -3.34 10.01
N GLU A 86 -4.12 -4.16 10.34
CA GLU A 86 -3.92 -5.53 10.85
C GLU A 86 -4.38 -6.58 9.83
N MET A 87 -5.45 -6.31 9.09
CA MET A 87 -6.08 -7.27 8.18
C MET A 87 -6.28 -6.70 6.77
N LEU A 88 -6.30 -7.58 5.77
CA LEU A 88 -6.70 -7.18 4.41
C LEU A 88 -8.22 -7.12 4.26
N VAL A 89 -8.91 -8.14 4.77
CA VAL A 89 -10.36 -8.31 4.68
C VAL A 89 -10.91 -8.66 6.06
N CYS A 90 -12.02 -8.05 6.47
CA CYS A 90 -12.78 -8.43 7.65
C CYS A 90 -14.27 -8.66 7.33
N LYS A 91 -14.97 -9.34 8.24
CA LYS A 91 -16.43 -9.35 8.22
C LYS A 91 -16.95 -7.94 8.51
N GLN A 92 -18.04 -7.54 7.86
CA GLN A 92 -18.71 -6.28 8.19
C GLN A 92 -19.10 -6.20 9.67
N GLN A 93 -19.06 -4.99 10.23
CA GLN A 93 -19.32 -4.64 11.62
C GLN A 93 -18.40 -5.33 12.63
N THR A 94 -17.12 -5.45 12.30
CA THR A 94 -16.11 -6.05 13.19
C THR A 94 -14.82 -5.23 13.29
N LYS A 95 -13.95 -5.29 12.30
CA LYS A 95 -12.56 -4.79 12.31
C LYS A 95 -12.28 -3.76 11.21
N GLU A 96 -13.28 -3.00 10.77
CA GLU A 96 -13.13 -2.02 9.68
C GLU A 96 -12.13 -0.90 9.98
N HIS A 97 -11.89 -0.61 11.27
CA HIS A 97 -10.90 0.40 11.67
C HIS A 97 -9.44 -0.04 11.46
N GLU A 98 -9.22 -1.33 11.15
CA GLU A 98 -7.89 -1.93 10.96
C GLU A 98 -7.84 -2.88 9.74
N SER A 99 -8.83 -2.79 8.85
CA SER A 99 -8.98 -3.64 7.65
C SER A 99 -9.19 -2.80 6.39
N ILE A 100 -8.65 -3.22 5.24
CA ILE A 100 -8.84 -2.48 3.99
C ILE A 100 -10.26 -2.70 3.41
N ILE A 101 -10.74 -3.94 3.44
CA ILE A 101 -12.00 -4.36 2.81
C ILE A 101 -12.92 -4.99 3.87
N ALA A 102 -14.19 -4.60 3.85
CA ALA A 102 -15.23 -5.27 4.62
C ALA A 102 -16.15 -6.07 3.69
N ILE A 103 -16.46 -7.31 4.07
CA ILE A 103 -17.33 -8.22 3.31
C ILE A 103 -18.47 -8.74 4.18
N ASP A 104 -19.65 -8.88 3.58
CA ASP A 104 -20.79 -9.54 4.22
C ASP A 104 -20.71 -11.05 3.99
N ALA A 105 -19.79 -11.71 4.71
CA ALA A 105 -19.60 -13.15 4.67
C ALA A 105 -18.90 -13.64 5.94
N ASP A 106 -19.24 -14.86 6.36
CA ASP A 106 -18.48 -15.54 7.40
C ASP A 106 -17.17 -16.12 6.85
N ALA A 107 -16.10 -16.06 7.64
CA ALA A 107 -14.76 -16.52 7.25
C ALA A 107 -14.73 -18.00 6.80
N TYR A 108 -15.58 -18.85 7.40
CA TYR A 108 -15.64 -20.28 7.03
C TYR A 108 -16.13 -20.50 5.59
N VAL A 109 -16.95 -19.59 5.04
CA VAL A 109 -17.43 -19.68 3.64
C VAL A 109 -16.28 -19.49 2.67
N ILE A 110 -15.42 -18.49 2.93
CA ILE A 110 -14.22 -18.21 2.13
C ILE A 110 -13.23 -19.37 2.27
N HIS A 111 -13.03 -19.87 3.49
CA HIS A 111 -12.17 -21.02 3.74
C HIS A 111 -12.64 -22.28 2.99
N ALA A 112 -13.94 -22.58 3.04
CA ALA A 112 -14.53 -23.70 2.30
C ALA A 112 -14.39 -23.52 0.78
N ALA A 113 -14.53 -22.29 0.27
CA ALA A 113 -14.31 -21.97 -1.15
C ALA A 113 -12.88 -22.31 -1.59
N LEU A 114 -11.87 -21.96 -0.78
CA LEU A 114 -10.47 -22.28 -1.05
C LEU A 114 -10.23 -23.79 -1.04
N ILE A 115 -10.80 -24.53 -0.08
CA ILE A 115 -10.73 -26.00 -0.05
C ILE A 115 -11.38 -26.59 -1.30
N ALA A 116 -12.56 -26.12 -1.68
CA ALA A 116 -13.28 -26.59 -2.87
C ALA A 116 -12.49 -26.33 -4.18
N LEU A 117 -11.66 -25.28 -4.20
CA LEU A 117 -10.73 -24.98 -5.29
C LEU A 117 -9.48 -25.88 -5.30
N GLY A 118 -9.30 -26.71 -4.28
CA GLY A 118 -8.14 -27.58 -4.09
C GLY A 118 -6.95 -26.87 -3.45
N ALA A 119 -7.15 -25.73 -2.78
CA ALA A 119 -6.08 -25.05 -2.07
C ALA A 119 -5.57 -25.90 -0.90
N LYS A 120 -4.24 -26.02 -0.77
CA LYS A 120 -3.62 -26.78 0.33
C LYS A 120 -3.43 -25.88 1.55
N PRO A 121 -3.99 -26.24 2.72
CA PRO A 121 -3.75 -25.51 3.95
C PRO A 121 -2.29 -25.60 4.35
N GLY A 122 -1.81 -24.59 5.08
CA GLY A 122 -0.54 -24.65 5.79
C GLY A 122 -0.73 -24.23 7.24
N THR A 123 0.27 -23.54 7.78
CA THR A 123 0.27 -23.07 9.18
C THR A 123 0.19 -21.55 9.23
N PRO A 124 -0.50 -20.96 10.22
CA PRO A 124 -0.49 -19.52 10.44
C PRO A 124 0.92 -19.04 10.84
N VAL A 125 1.11 -17.72 10.80
CA VAL A 125 2.29 -17.07 11.36
C VAL A 125 2.34 -17.28 12.87
N ARG A 126 3.54 -17.48 13.42
CA ARG A 126 3.80 -17.47 14.86
C ARG A 126 4.76 -16.34 15.16
N PHE A 127 4.40 -15.46 16.09
CA PHE A 127 5.27 -14.34 16.50
C PHE A 127 6.12 -14.67 17.72
N GLN A 128 5.64 -15.54 18.61
CA GLN A 128 6.29 -15.90 19.87
C GLN A 128 6.25 -17.42 20.12
N PRO A 129 7.23 -18.00 20.85
CA PRO A 129 8.43 -17.35 21.38
C PRO A 129 9.46 -17.00 20.29
N GLU A 130 9.49 -17.78 19.21
CA GLU A 130 10.31 -17.54 18.03
C GLU A 130 9.42 -17.28 16.82
N PHE A 131 9.82 -16.33 15.97
CA PHE A 131 9.09 -16.02 14.75
C PHE A 131 9.14 -17.21 13.78
N THR A 132 7.97 -17.68 13.34
CA THR A 132 7.84 -18.67 12.26
C THR A 132 6.89 -18.12 11.21
N PRO A 133 7.31 -17.99 9.94
CA PRO A 133 6.46 -17.47 8.88
C PRO A 133 5.28 -18.42 8.60
N PRO A 134 4.17 -17.91 8.03
CA PRO A 134 3.08 -18.76 7.60
C PRO A 134 3.52 -19.68 6.47
N THR A 135 2.92 -20.87 6.39
CA THR A 135 3.16 -21.85 5.32
C THR A 135 1.88 -22.14 4.56
N GLY A 136 1.97 -22.90 3.47
CA GLY A 136 0.82 -23.35 2.67
C GLY A 136 0.98 -23.02 1.21
N GLN A 137 -0.09 -23.23 0.46
CA GLN A 137 -0.12 -22.87 -0.95
C GLN A 137 -0.08 -21.35 -1.13
N LYS A 138 0.78 -20.86 -2.02
CA LYS A 138 0.77 -19.45 -2.43
C LYS A 138 -0.54 -19.14 -3.17
N ILE A 139 -1.18 -18.06 -2.77
CA ILE A 139 -2.43 -17.55 -3.38
C ILE A 139 -2.16 -16.12 -3.81
N ASP A 140 -2.39 -15.83 -5.09
CA ASP A 140 -2.34 -14.46 -5.59
C ASP A 140 -3.65 -13.76 -5.28
N ILE A 141 -3.57 -12.61 -4.61
CA ILE A 141 -4.73 -11.80 -4.24
C ILE A 141 -4.70 -10.51 -5.05
N PHE A 142 -5.77 -10.26 -5.78
CA PHE A 142 -5.97 -9.03 -6.54
C PHE A 142 -7.20 -8.30 -6.01
N VAL A 143 -7.10 -6.98 -5.96
CA VAL A 143 -8.23 -6.10 -5.66
C VAL A 143 -8.55 -5.32 -6.93
N SER A 144 -9.80 -5.41 -7.35
CA SER A 144 -10.29 -4.75 -8.56
C SER A 144 -11.53 -3.91 -8.24
N TRP A 145 -11.63 -2.72 -8.84
CA TRP A 145 -12.81 -1.86 -8.73
C TRP A 145 -12.92 -0.96 -9.95
N THR A 146 -14.10 -0.37 -10.17
CA THR A 146 -14.29 0.71 -11.14
C THR A 146 -14.35 2.01 -10.36
N ASP A 147 -13.57 3.02 -10.76
CA ASP A 147 -13.66 4.34 -10.13
C ASP A 147 -14.87 5.15 -10.61
N ASP A 148 -15.12 6.30 -9.98
CA ASP A 148 -16.25 7.18 -10.30
C ASP A 148 -16.22 7.72 -11.75
N TYR A 149 -15.09 7.60 -12.44
CA TYR A 149 -14.91 7.96 -13.85
C TYR A 149 -15.10 6.77 -14.80
N GLY A 150 -15.51 5.61 -14.30
CA GLY A 150 -15.70 4.40 -15.09
C GLY A 150 -14.41 3.67 -15.46
N ARG A 151 -13.26 4.03 -14.86
CA ARG A 151 -11.97 3.39 -15.18
C ARG A 151 -11.79 2.15 -14.30
N PRO A 152 -11.50 0.98 -14.90
CA PRO A 152 -11.22 -0.23 -14.14
C PRO A 152 -9.80 -0.15 -13.55
N HIS A 153 -9.70 -0.53 -12.29
CA HIS A 153 -8.48 -0.65 -11.53
C HIS A 153 -8.29 -2.11 -11.14
N ARG A 154 -7.06 -2.59 -11.17
CA ARG A 154 -6.67 -3.89 -10.61
C ARG A 154 -5.25 -3.83 -10.09
N TYR A 155 -5.10 -4.11 -8.80
CA TYR A 155 -3.81 -4.11 -8.13
C TYR A 155 -3.61 -5.44 -7.41
N ALA A 156 -2.36 -5.88 -7.31
CA ALA A 156 -2.03 -6.93 -6.35
C ALA A 156 -2.28 -6.38 -4.94
N ALA A 157 -2.88 -7.16 -4.04
CA ALA A 157 -3.33 -6.66 -2.74
C ALA A 157 -2.20 -6.01 -1.92
N GLN A 158 -0.97 -6.52 -2.03
CA GLN A 158 0.19 -5.92 -1.34
C GLN A 158 0.50 -4.48 -1.77
N GLN A 159 0.08 -4.05 -2.97
CA GLN A 159 0.27 -2.67 -3.45
C GLN A 159 -0.67 -1.66 -2.78
N LEU A 160 -1.71 -2.14 -2.09
CA LEU A 160 -2.58 -1.29 -1.28
C LEU A 160 -1.95 -0.95 0.08
N ILE A 161 -0.94 -1.71 0.52
CA ILE A 161 -0.24 -1.49 1.77
C ILE A 161 0.80 -0.39 1.58
N ARG A 162 0.74 0.64 2.43
CA ARG A 162 1.64 1.80 2.39
C ARG A 162 2.28 2.01 3.75
N LYS A 163 3.41 2.71 3.78
CA LYS A 163 4.06 3.10 5.03
C LYS A 163 3.15 4.06 5.80
N ALA A 164 2.79 3.68 7.03
CA ALA A 164 2.01 4.54 7.91
C ALA A 164 2.84 5.76 8.35
N THR A 165 2.30 6.95 8.13
CA THR A 165 2.83 8.24 8.58
C THR A 165 2.20 8.66 9.91
N GLN A 166 0.94 8.28 10.14
CA GLN A 166 0.23 8.44 11.41
C GLN A 166 0.56 7.29 12.38
N ARG A 167 1.76 7.31 12.96
CA ARG A 167 2.23 6.31 13.94
C ARG A 167 3.12 6.92 15.00
N TYR A 168 3.50 6.12 16.00
CA TYR A 168 4.54 6.49 16.94
C TYR A 168 5.93 6.38 16.31
N PHE A 169 6.73 7.40 16.55
CA PHE A 169 8.18 7.44 16.32
C PHE A 169 8.84 7.48 17.69
N THR A 170 9.77 6.56 17.94
CA THR A 170 10.45 6.46 19.23
C THR A 170 11.96 6.57 19.07
N ALA A 171 12.61 7.12 20.09
CA ALA A 171 14.06 7.16 20.21
C ALA A 171 14.43 7.00 21.68
N VAL A 172 15.35 6.09 21.98
CA VAL A 172 15.87 5.93 23.34
C VAL A 172 16.72 7.15 23.71
N ILE A 173 16.43 7.77 24.84
CA ILE A 173 17.21 8.88 25.40
C ILE A 173 17.37 8.69 26.91
N ASP A 174 18.59 8.37 27.34
CA ASP A 174 18.91 8.13 28.74
C ASP A 174 20.31 8.72 29.08
N PRO A 175 20.42 9.69 30.00
CA PRO A 175 19.34 10.35 30.72
C PRO A 175 18.58 11.35 29.84
N LEU A 176 17.29 11.54 30.12
CA LEU A 176 16.54 12.67 29.58
C LEU A 176 17.22 13.99 30.00
N PRO A 177 17.51 14.92 29.07
CA PRO A 177 18.08 16.22 29.40
C PRO A 177 17.28 16.94 30.49
N LYS A 178 17.96 17.42 31.53
CA LYS A 178 17.34 17.95 32.76
C LYS A 178 16.49 19.21 32.50
N GLU A 179 16.82 19.96 31.46
CA GLU A 179 16.10 21.14 31.01
C GLU A 179 14.75 20.81 30.36
N LEU A 180 14.56 19.58 29.87
CA LEU A 180 13.32 19.18 29.20
C LEU A 180 12.26 18.81 30.23
N LYS A 181 11.17 19.59 30.23
CA LYS A 181 9.92 19.25 30.90
C LYS A 181 8.90 18.81 29.85
N ILE A 182 8.69 17.50 29.73
CA ILE A 182 7.80 16.91 28.73
C ILE A 182 6.42 16.72 29.34
N ASP A 183 5.39 17.28 28.69
CA ASP A 183 3.99 17.01 29.00
C ASP A 183 3.51 15.80 28.19
N ASN A 184 3.29 14.67 28.87
CA ASN A 184 2.85 13.43 28.25
C ASN A 184 1.40 13.47 27.70
N ARG A 185 0.67 14.58 27.85
CA ARG A 185 -0.63 14.80 27.20
C ARG A 185 -0.49 15.32 25.77
N GLY A 186 0.66 15.87 25.40
CA GLY A 186 0.93 16.39 24.06
C GLY A 186 1.39 15.33 23.06
N ASP A 187 1.84 15.81 21.89
CA ASP A 187 2.36 14.98 20.80
C ASP A 187 3.76 14.42 21.10
N LEU A 188 4.59 15.19 21.79
CA LEU A 188 5.89 14.74 22.30
C LEU A 188 5.74 14.20 23.73
N ARG A 189 6.13 12.96 23.94
CA ARG A 189 6.01 12.24 25.22
C ARG A 189 7.33 11.58 25.59
N TYR A 190 7.48 11.22 26.85
CA TYR A 190 8.60 10.44 27.34
C TYR A 190 8.11 9.34 28.29
N ASP A 191 8.52 8.11 28.01
CA ASP A 191 8.25 6.96 28.87
C ASP A 191 9.49 6.66 29.74
N PRO A 192 9.39 6.85 31.07
CA PRO A 192 10.52 6.62 31.98
C PRO A 192 10.85 5.13 32.18
N ASN A 193 10.00 4.19 31.79
CA ASN A 193 10.26 2.76 31.94
C ASN A 193 11.12 2.23 30.80
N THR A 194 10.75 2.59 29.57
CA THR A 194 11.46 2.20 28.34
C THR A 194 12.58 3.18 27.97
N LYS A 195 12.63 4.35 28.61
CA LYS A 195 13.57 5.45 28.32
C LYS A 195 13.40 6.02 26.91
N GLU A 196 12.18 5.96 26.37
CA GLU A 196 11.89 6.40 25.01
C GLU A 196 11.27 7.79 25.00
N LEU A 197 11.82 8.66 24.15
CA LEU A 197 11.15 9.84 23.63
C LEU A 197 10.22 9.40 22.50
N ILE A 198 8.98 9.88 22.51
CA ILE A 198 7.91 9.40 21.63
C ILE A 198 7.25 10.60 20.95
N TRP A 199 7.07 10.53 19.63
CA TRP A 199 6.29 11.48 18.84
C TRP A 199 5.18 10.75 18.09
N PHE A 200 3.97 11.31 18.04
CA PHE A 200 2.85 10.72 17.29
C PHE A 200 2.55 11.52 16.02
N GLY A 201 2.50 10.81 14.89
CA GLY A 201 2.06 11.36 13.62
C GLY A 201 3.10 12.19 12.89
N ARG A 202 2.66 12.88 11.83
CA ARG A 202 3.54 13.67 10.97
C ARG A 202 3.95 14.97 11.66
N MET A 203 5.25 15.19 11.81
CA MET A 203 5.78 16.44 12.36
C MET A 203 5.82 17.52 11.29
N THR A 204 5.32 18.71 11.58
CA THR A 204 5.48 19.88 10.70
C THR A 204 6.87 20.50 10.87
N GLU A 205 7.30 21.28 9.88
CA GLU A 205 8.54 22.07 9.97
C GLU A 205 8.53 23.02 11.17
N GLU A 206 7.39 23.66 11.45
CA GLU A 206 7.20 24.56 12.59
C GLU A 206 7.35 23.83 13.92
N GLN A 207 6.70 22.66 14.07
CA GLN A 207 6.83 21.83 15.27
C GLN A 207 8.28 21.36 15.47
N LYS A 208 8.95 20.92 14.40
CA LYS A 208 10.36 20.53 14.45
C LYS A 208 11.22 21.67 14.97
N LEU A 209 11.08 22.86 14.40
CA LEU A 209 11.87 24.03 14.78
C LEU A 209 11.63 24.40 16.25
N ASP A 210 10.36 24.45 16.69
CA ASP A 210 10.00 24.69 18.09
C ASP A 210 10.67 23.65 19.01
N LEU A 211 10.50 22.36 18.73
CA LEU A 211 11.08 21.28 19.54
C LEU A 211 12.60 21.37 19.61
N LEU A 212 13.28 21.72 18.52
CA LEU A 212 14.74 21.90 18.48
C LEU A 212 15.23 23.08 19.33
N THR A 213 14.39 24.07 19.63
CA THR A 213 14.76 25.17 20.56
C THR A 213 14.75 24.75 22.02
N ARG A 214 14.05 23.67 22.37
CA ARG A 214 13.82 23.26 23.77
C ARG A 214 15.05 22.64 24.45
N SER A 215 16.01 22.14 23.68
CA SER A 215 17.29 21.65 24.21
C SER A 215 18.39 21.65 23.13
N LEU A 216 19.62 21.91 23.56
CA LEU A 216 20.83 21.80 22.74
C LEU A 216 21.44 20.38 22.78
N ASN A 217 20.86 19.47 23.55
CA ASN A 217 21.35 18.10 23.65
C ASN A 217 21.35 17.41 22.28
N LYS A 218 22.51 16.85 21.91
CA LYS A 218 22.74 16.27 20.58
C LYS A 218 21.82 15.08 20.28
N GLU A 219 21.62 14.18 21.24
CA GLU A 219 20.78 12.99 21.04
C GLU A 219 19.29 13.37 20.95
N TYR A 220 18.84 14.32 21.76
CA TYR A 220 17.49 14.88 21.65
C TYR A 220 17.24 15.50 20.27
N ARG A 221 18.13 16.39 19.81
CA ARG A 221 17.99 17.04 18.50
C ARG A 221 18.00 16.03 17.36
N LYS A 222 18.88 15.03 17.43
CA LYS A 222 18.92 13.91 16.48
C LYS A 222 17.61 13.12 16.48
N ALA A 223 17.01 12.87 17.64
CA ALA A 223 15.70 12.23 17.73
C ALA A 223 14.60 13.06 17.05
N ILE A 224 14.53 14.37 17.32
CA ILE A 224 13.56 15.27 16.68
C ILE A 224 13.74 15.31 15.15
N GLU A 225 14.96 15.44 14.67
CA GLU A 225 15.27 15.38 13.22
C GLU A 225 14.85 14.03 12.62
N SER A 226 15.16 12.93 13.31
CA SER A 226 14.77 11.59 12.88
C SER A 226 13.25 11.41 12.82
N PHE A 227 12.51 11.94 13.80
CA PHE A 227 11.04 11.90 13.82
C PHE A 227 10.47 12.65 12.63
N PHE A 228 10.99 13.84 12.34
CA PHE A 228 10.56 14.64 11.19
C PHE A 228 10.82 13.92 9.86
N THR A 229 12.06 13.49 9.61
CA THR A 229 12.45 12.86 8.34
C THR A 229 11.80 11.48 8.13
N SER A 230 11.49 10.77 9.21
CA SER A 230 10.88 9.44 9.13
C SER A 230 9.36 9.46 8.96
N SER A 231 8.73 10.61 9.24
CA SER A 231 7.28 10.82 9.24
C SER A 231 6.67 11.21 7.91
#